data_AF-A0A6N7Q865-F1
#
_entry.id   AF-A0A6N7Q865-F1
#
_cell.length_a   1.000
_cell.length_b   1.000
_cell.length_c   1.000
_cell.angle_alpha   90.00
_cell.angle_beta   90.00
_cell.angle_gamma   90.00
#
_symmetry.space_group_name_H-M   'P 1'
#
loop_
_entity.id
_entity.type
_entity.pdbx_description
1 polymer ?
#
loop_
_entity_poly.entity_id
_entity_poly.type
_entity_poly.pdbx_seq_one_letter_code
_entity_poly.pdbx_strand_id
1 'polypeptide(L)'
;MRDTHEDPSSASGPVRFDWHSDPITRATPVDEHYRNTQNVRRFLVTMCGDGFAFDRAFMAWIRNGVAKTMGDVADEWQRRHTGTVPT
;
A
#
# COMPACT_ATOMS: atom_id res chain seq x y z
N MET A 1 14.69 -30.92 -37.60
CA MET A 1 15.94 -30.13 -37.56
C MET A 1 15.56 -28.68 -37.30
N ARG A 2 15.88 -28.20 -36.09
CA ARG A 2 15.81 -26.81 -35.58
C ARG A 2 14.38 -26.23 -35.56
N ASP A 3 13.61 -26.34 -34.49
CA ASP A 3 13.79 -25.72 -33.16
C ASP A 3 14.34 -24.30 -33.27
N THR A 4 13.44 -23.31 -33.21
CA THR A 4 13.75 -21.99 -32.67
C THR A 4 12.72 -21.71 -31.60
N HIS A 5 13.19 -22.04 -30.40
CA HIS A 5 12.73 -21.70 -29.07
C HIS A 5 12.03 -20.34 -29.00
N GLU A 6 10.88 -20.29 -28.33
CA GLU A 6 10.38 -19.08 -27.68
C GLU A 6 11.52 -18.42 -26.90
N ASP A 7 11.64 -17.09 -27.00
CA ASP A 7 12.40 -16.32 -26.03
C ASP A 7 11.43 -15.54 -25.14
N PRO A 8 11.03 -16.07 -23.97
CA PRO A 8 10.42 -15.27 -22.93
C PRO A 8 11.45 -15.08 -21.82
N SER A 9 12.57 -14.42 -22.10
CA SER A 9 13.42 -13.95 -21.01
C SER A 9 14.30 -12.79 -21.43
N SER A 10 13.91 -11.60 -21.01
CA SER A 10 14.89 -10.57 -20.72
C SER A 10 14.50 -9.86 -19.44
N ALA A 11 15.19 -10.27 -18.39
CA ALA A 11 15.34 -9.64 -17.08
C ALA A 11 14.17 -9.73 -16.09
N SER A 12 14.03 -10.87 -15.41
CA SER A 12 13.45 -10.86 -14.05
C SER A 12 14.54 -10.53 -13.04
N GLY A 13 14.76 -9.22 -12.84
CA GLY A 13 15.10 -8.74 -11.50
C GLY A 13 13.93 -9.03 -10.54
N PRO A 14 14.11 -8.86 -9.22
CA PRO A 14 12.98 -9.04 -8.29
C PRO A 14 11.83 -8.14 -8.73
N VAL A 15 10.67 -8.76 -9.00
CA VAL A 15 9.45 -8.06 -9.39
C VAL A 15 9.05 -7.17 -8.22
N ARG A 16 9.26 -5.86 -8.36
CA ARG A 16 8.87 -4.88 -7.33
C ARG A 16 7.35 -4.71 -7.40
N PHE A 17 6.72 -4.64 -6.24
CA PHE A 17 5.27 -4.40 -6.14
C PHE A 17 4.90 -3.09 -6.84
N ASP A 18 4.01 -3.15 -7.84
CA ASP A 18 3.49 -1.97 -8.52
C ASP A 18 2.33 -1.38 -7.73
N TRP A 19 2.66 -0.40 -6.88
CA TRP A 19 1.70 0.35 -6.10
C TRP A 19 0.58 1.03 -6.91
N HIS A 20 0.69 1.16 -8.24
CA HIS A 20 -0.37 1.75 -9.07
C HIS A 20 -1.44 0.74 -9.49
N SER A 21 -1.07 -0.54 -9.60
CA SER A 21 -1.88 -1.54 -10.32
C SER A 21 -2.05 -2.85 -9.56
N ASP A 22 -1.05 -3.26 -8.77
CA ASP A 22 -1.11 -4.54 -8.05
C ASP A 22 -2.21 -4.50 -6.97
N PRO A 23 -2.91 -5.64 -6.75
CA PRO A 23 -3.91 -5.72 -5.70
C PRO A 23 -3.33 -5.41 -4.32
N ILE A 24 -3.92 -4.42 -3.66
CA ILE A 24 -3.58 -4.09 -2.27
C ILE A 24 -4.53 -4.84 -1.35
N THR A 25 -3.95 -5.60 -0.41
CA THR A 25 -4.67 -6.34 0.62
C THR A 25 -4.21 -5.88 1.99
N ARG A 26 -4.93 -6.28 3.06
CA ARG A 26 -4.45 -6.03 4.42
C ARG A 26 -3.08 -6.63 4.70
N ALA A 27 -2.66 -7.68 3.99
CA ALA A 27 -1.36 -8.33 4.15
C ALA A 27 -0.23 -7.68 3.31
N THR A 28 -0.54 -6.74 2.41
CA THR A 28 0.47 -6.09 1.56
C THR A 28 1.50 -5.37 2.44
N PRO A 29 2.79 -5.74 2.37
CA PRO A 29 3.84 -5.08 3.16
C PRO A 29 4.03 -3.63 2.73
N VAL A 30 4.26 -2.75 3.71
CA VAL A 30 4.70 -1.38 3.52
C VAL A 30 6.20 -1.35 3.74
N ASP A 31 6.95 -1.24 2.65
CA ASP A 31 8.41 -1.20 2.63
C ASP A 31 8.93 0.21 2.31
N GLU A 32 10.25 0.33 2.15
CA GLU A 32 10.92 1.58 1.75
C GLU A 32 10.50 2.08 0.36
N HIS A 33 9.81 1.27 -0.44
CA HIS A 33 9.33 1.60 -1.77
C HIS A 33 7.84 1.98 -1.81
N TYR A 34 7.20 2.08 -0.64
CA TYR A 34 5.82 2.52 -0.50
C TYR A 34 5.53 3.84 -1.23
N ARG A 35 4.37 3.89 -1.91
CA ARG A 35 3.90 5.08 -2.63
C ARG A 35 2.45 5.37 -2.30
N ASN A 36 2.13 6.62 -2.01
CA ASN A 36 0.75 7.11 -1.93
C ASN A 36 0.14 7.25 -3.33
N THR A 37 -0.25 6.13 -3.94
CA THR A 37 -0.91 6.14 -5.24
C THR A 37 -2.44 6.26 -5.07
N GLN A 38 -3.14 6.46 -6.19
CA GLN A 38 -4.60 6.39 -6.20
C GLN A 38 -5.12 5.00 -5.80
N ASN A 39 -4.37 3.93 -6.09
CA ASN A 39 -4.73 2.56 -5.69
C ASN A 39 -4.71 2.40 -4.16
N VAL A 40 -3.65 2.88 -3.50
CA VAL A 40 -3.57 2.93 -2.03
C VAL A 40 -4.72 3.73 -1.44
N ARG A 41 -5.03 4.90 -2.01
CA ARG A 41 -6.16 5.72 -1.54
C ARG A 41 -7.49 4.98 -1.67
N ARG A 42 -7.73 4.27 -2.79
CA ARG A 42 -8.96 3.46 -2.95
C ARG A 42 -9.05 2.37 -1.89
N PHE A 43 -7.96 1.63 -1.68
CA PHE A 43 -7.90 0.60 -0.63
C PHE A 43 -8.24 1.21 0.76
N LEU A 44 -7.59 2.31 1.13
CA LEU A 44 -7.81 2.93 2.44
C LEU A 44 -9.21 3.51 2.59
N VAL A 45 -9.80 4.10 1.56
CA VAL A 45 -11.21 4.53 1.57
C VAL A 45 -12.15 3.34 1.80
N THR A 46 -11.91 2.19 1.14
CA THR A 46 -12.70 0.97 1.38
C THR A 46 -12.60 0.47 2.82
N MET A 47 -11.41 0.61 3.45
CA MET A 47 -11.17 0.14 4.82
C MET A 47 -11.60 1.12 5.91
N CYS A 48 -11.55 2.43 5.63
CA CYS A 48 -11.66 3.50 6.62
C CYS A 48 -12.88 4.41 6.39
N GLY A 49 -13.55 4.29 5.25
CA GLY A 49 -14.67 5.13 4.84
C GLY A 49 -14.27 6.42 4.10
N ASP A 50 -15.28 7.15 3.62
CA ASP A 50 -15.11 8.35 2.78
C ASP A 50 -14.42 9.52 3.51
N GLY A 51 -14.40 9.49 4.84
CA GLY A 51 -13.67 10.46 5.66
C GLY A 51 -12.14 10.29 5.61
N PHE A 52 -11.63 9.26 4.93
CA PHE A 52 -10.20 8.98 4.86
C PHE A 52 -9.41 10.14 4.26
N ALA A 53 -8.39 10.58 5.01
CA ALA A 53 -7.45 11.60 4.58
C ALA A 53 -6.02 11.25 5.00
N PHE A 54 -5.06 11.61 4.15
CA PHE A 54 -3.66 11.61 4.52
C PHE A 54 -3.32 12.93 5.21
N ASP A 55 -2.99 12.87 6.50
CA ASP A 55 -2.40 13.98 7.23
C ASP A 55 -0.88 13.80 7.40
N ARG A 56 -0.19 14.88 7.79
CA ARG A 56 1.27 14.90 7.94
C ARG A 56 1.76 13.92 9.01
N ALA A 57 1.10 13.84 10.15
CA ALA A 57 1.49 12.97 11.26
C ALA A 57 1.29 11.50 10.89
N PHE A 58 0.25 11.18 10.13
CA PHE A 58 -0.03 9.84 9.64
C PHE A 58 1.02 9.41 8.62
N MET A 59 1.34 10.30 7.68
CA MET A 59 2.39 10.05 6.70
C MET A 59 3.79 9.91 7.31
N ALA A 60 4.08 10.66 8.37
CA ALA A 60 5.33 10.48 9.13
C ALA A 60 5.40 9.11 9.81
N TRP A 61 4.28 8.64 10.37
CA TRP A 61 4.20 7.32 11.01
C TRP A 61 4.33 6.16 10.01
N ILE A 62 3.68 6.27 8.85
CA ILE A 62 3.80 5.24 7.78
C ILE A 62 5.28 5.06 7.41
N ARG A 63 6.02 6.16 7.27
CA ARG A 63 7.42 6.17 6.80
C ARG A 63 8.47 6.14 7.91
N ASN A 64 8.11 5.73 9.13
CA ASN A 64 9.06 5.72 10.26
C ASN A 64 10.08 4.57 10.24
N GLY A 65 10.13 3.76 9.17
CA GLY A 65 11.05 2.63 9.04
C GLY A 65 10.65 1.36 9.80
N VAL A 66 9.58 1.39 10.61
CA VAL A 66 9.05 0.19 11.27
C VAL A 66 8.22 -0.62 10.27
N ALA A 67 8.47 -1.93 10.19
CA ALA A 67 7.72 -2.84 9.35
C ALA A 67 6.21 -2.78 9.65
N LYS A 68 5.41 -2.65 8.59
CA LYS A 68 3.96 -2.54 8.64
C LYS A 68 3.34 -3.24 7.44
N THR A 69 2.05 -3.50 7.55
CA THR A 69 1.18 -3.91 6.46
C THR A 69 0.17 -2.80 6.16
N MET A 70 -0.47 -2.87 4.99
CA MET A 70 -1.59 -1.98 4.65
C MET A 70 -2.79 -2.15 5.61
N GLY A 71 -2.92 -3.31 6.26
CA GLY A 71 -3.85 -3.50 7.37
C GLY A 71 -3.51 -2.63 8.57
N ASP A 72 -2.23 -2.61 8.99
CA ASP A 72 -1.77 -1.76 10.10
C ASP A 72 -1.97 -0.27 9.79
N VAL A 73 -1.78 0.13 8.53
CA VAL A 73 -2.05 1.50 8.07
C VAL A 73 -3.52 1.85 8.23
N ALA A 74 -4.43 0.97 7.81
CA ALA A 74 -5.86 1.18 7.96
C ALA A 74 -6.30 1.24 9.43
N ASP A 75 -5.76 0.36 10.27
CA ASP A 75 -6.09 0.29 11.69
C ASP A 75 -5.55 1.52 12.44
N GLU A 76 -4.34 1.99 12.10
CA GLU A 76 -3.77 3.19 12.68
C GLU A 76 -4.57 4.44 12.31
N TRP A 77 -5.02 4.55 11.06
CA TRP A 77 -5.89 5.66 10.67
C TRP A 77 -7.17 5.66 11.52
N GLN A 78 -7.82 4.50 11.63
CA GLN A 78 -9.03 4.36 12.45
C GLN A 78 -8.74 4.73 13.92
N ARG A 79 -7.66 4.20 14.52
CA ARG A 79 -7.27 4.50 15.90
C ARG A 79 -7.08 6.00 16.17
N ARG A 80 -6.60 6.76 15.19
CA ARG A 80 -6.45 8.22 15.30
C ARG A 80 -7.76 8.99 15.24
N HIS A 81 -8.78 8.41 14.62
CA HIS A 81 -10.06 9.08 14.32
C HIS A 81 -11.25 8.51 15.12
N THR A 82 -11.11 7.34 15.74
CA THR A 82 -12.12 6.75 16.65
C THR A 82 -12.21 7.45 18.01
N GLY A 83 -11.35 8.44 18.28
CA GLY A 83 -11.42 9.33 19.44
C GLY A 83 -12.15 10.65 19.20
N THR A 84 -12.62 10.93 17.98
CA THR A 84 -13.42 12.14 17.71
C THR A 84 -14.87 11.87 18.05
N VAL A 85 -15.21 11.97 19.34
CA VAL A 85 -16.61 12.19 19.75
C VAL A 85 -17.06 13.49 19.09
N PRO A 86 -18.08 13.50 18.22
CA PRO A 86 -18.67 14.75 17.77
C PRO A 86 -19.33 15.37 19.00
N THR A 87 -18.78 16.49 19.48
CA THR A 87 -19.44 17.35 20.47
C THR A 87 -20.58 18.10 19.80
#